data_AF-A0A136KLR6-F1
#
_entry.id   AF-A0A136KLR6-F1
#
_cell.length_a   1.000
_cell.length_b   1.000
_cell.length_c   1.000
_cell.angle_alpha   90.00
_cell.angle_beta   90.00
_cell.angle_gamma   90.00
#
_symmetry.space_group_name_H-M   'P 1'
#
loop_
_entity.id
_entity.type
_entity.pdbx_description
1 polymer ?
#
loop_
_entity_poly.entity_id
_entity_poly.type
_entity_poly.pdbx_seq_one_letter_code
_entity_poly.pdbx_strand_id
1 'polypeptide(L)'
;MTQEKILQKYFHHTHKPPRPLQLFHEAARYIPAYKDFLKTHKVSPAKIITMKDFLSVPVMTKENYIHAYDYKSRSWNRKTKTEHMVSTSSGTTGEPVYWPRDIQTVVEGAMYHEKIFNACFDAKKKQTLFINGFALGNWIAGTFTSECCFLVSMKGYPLTTVTPGYNSGEIIRMLKELSPKYEMTIIAGHAPFLKQLIEEAVAAGIDFKKLDVRLLGTGQAITENWRTYVMKLLKSKDREHTVVNLYGSADAALMAFESPESISLRTYYATHPQKTRAQFNDERLPSIYSYDPSIVYFEDVKGELCISKYSSVPLIRYNMHDSGGLLNKHMVYLFGREKFMVKIYGANVYTEHVQHALTHAKLQPYLTSSFKLEMAYDADNNPQLICRVELTMTTQKSDELVEQVQNIFY
;
A
#
# COMPACT_ATOMS: atom_id res chain seq x y z
N MET A 1 -19.33 27.84 12.82
CA MET A 1 -18.78 26.73 13.62
C MET A 1 -17.27 26.89 13.64
N THR A 2 -16.60 26.90 14.80
CA THR A 2 -15.13 26.94 14.84
C THR A 2 -14.56 25.68 14.20
N GLN A 3 -13.39 25.77 13.55
CA GLN A 3 -12.70 24.60 12.96
C GLN A 3 -12.60 23.45 13.99
N GLU A 4 -12.35 23.79 15.25
CA GLU A 4 -12.33 22.87 16.38
C GLU A 4 -13.66 22.10 16.58
N LYS A 5 -14.83 22.73 16.45
CA LYS A 5 -16.13 22.03 16.56
C LYS A 5 -16.38 21.08 15.38
N ILE A 6 -15.88 21.41 14.20
CA ILE A 6 -15.96 20.56 13.01
C ILE A 6 -15.04 19.34 13.21
N LEU A 7 -13.83 19.55 13.70
CA LEU A 7 -12.86 18.49 14.00
C LEU A 7 -13.32 17.61 15.16
N GLN A 8 -13.90 18.17 16.21
CA GLN A 8 -14.49 17.40 17.33
C GLN A 8 -15.61 16.49 16.83
N LYS A 9 -16.44 16.93 15.87
CA LYS A 9 -17.46 16.06 15.26
C LYS A 9 -16.84 14.88 14.50
N TYR A 10 -15.71 15.08 13.81
CA TYR A 10 -15.05 14.03 13.02
C TYR A 10 -14.11 13.13 13.82
N PHE A 11 -13.39 13.65 14.83
CA PHE A 11 -12.44 12.91 15.64
C PHE A 11 -13.02 12.37 16.97
N HIS A 12 -14.14 12.91 17.46
CA HIS A 12 -14.85 12.38 18.64
C HIS A 12 -16.09 11.55 18.30
N HIS A 13 -16.34 11.27 17.03
CA HIS A 13 -16.94 9.98 16.69
C HIS A 13 -15.90 8.89 16.99
N THR A 14 -15.72 8.64 18.29
CA THR A 14 -15.19 7.39 18.82
C THR A 14 -16.21 6.32 18.46
N HIS A 15 -16.25 5.96 17.18
CA HIS A 15 -16.72 4.65 16.83
C HIS A 15 -15.80 3.69 17.58
N LYS A 16 -16.32 3.10 18.66
CA LYS A 16 -15.82 1.80 19.10
C LYS A 16 -15.76 0.98 17.81
N PRO A 17 -14.58 0.53 17.40
CA PRO A 17 -14.44 -0.27 16.19
C PRO A 17 -15.52 -1.33 16.25
N PRO A 18 -16.35 -1.48 15.23
CA PRO A 18 -17.20 -2.64 15.21
C PRO A 18 -16.23 -3.81 15.19
N ARG A 19 -16.19 -4.56 16.31
CA ARG A 19 -15.51 -5.85 16.36
C ARG A 19 -16.00 -6.61 15.12
N PRO A 20 -15.16 -7.35 14.39
CA PRO A 20 -15.54 -7.99 13.12
C PRO A 20 -16.90 -8.71 13.16
N LEU A 21 -17.24 -9.31 14.30
CA LEU A 21 -18.56 -9.89 14.57
C LEU A 21 -19.73 -8.89 14.58
N GLN A 22 -19.57 -7.70 15.18
CA GLN A 22 -20.57 -6.64 15.13
C GLN A 22 -20.77 -6.15 13.69
N LEU A 23 -19.68 -5.90 12.97
CA LEU A 23 -19.73 -5.48 11.57
C LEU A 23 -20.46 -6.53 10.71
N PHE A 24 -20.17 -7.81 10.94
CA PHE A 24 -20.87 -8.94 10.33
C PHE A 24 -22.39 -8.86 10.57
N HIS A 25 -22.84 -8.69 11.80
CA HIS A 25 -24.27 -8.64 12.12
C HIS A 25 -24.97 -7.42 11.53
N GLU A 26 -24.31 -6.26 11.55
CA GLU A 26 -24.83 -5.05 10.93
C GLU A 26 -24.95 -5.22 9.41
N ALA A 27 -23.90 -5.72 8.75
CA ALA A 27 -23.91 -6.01 7.33
C ALA A 27 -25.02 -7.01 6.98
N ALA A 28 -25.16 -8.08 7.77
CA ALA A 28 -26.19 -9.10 7.56
C ALA A 28 -27.62 -8.54 7.74
N ARG A 29 -27.78 -7.46 8.52
CA ARG A 29 -29.06 -6.80 8.72
C ARG A 29 -29.36 -5.73 7.68
N TYR A 30 -28.36 -5.00 7.19
CA TYR A 30 -28.59 -3.77 6.44
C TYR A 30 -28.07 -3.78 5.01
N ILE A 31 -27.26 -4.76 4.60
CA ILE A 31 -26.69 -4.81 3.25
C ILE A 31 -27.39 -5.91 2.43
N PRO A 32 -28.16 -5.55 1.39
CA PRO A 32 -28.90 -6.53 0.58
C PRO A 32 -28.01 -7.58 -0.08
N ALA A 33 -26.89 -7.18 -0.70
CA ALA A 33 -25.96 -8.12 -1.32
C ALA A 33 -25.39 -9.10 -0.30
N TYR A 34 -25.07 -8.62 0.92
CA TYR A 34 -24.52 -9.49 1.94
C TYR A 34 -25.54 -10.49 2.49
N LYS A 35 -26.81 -10.08 2.64
CA LYS A 35 -27.90 -11.01 2.98
C LYS A 35 -28.02 -12.14 1.96
N ASP A 36 -27.97 -11.79 0.69
CA ASP A 36 -28.05 -12.76 -0.40
C ASP A 36 -26.81 -13.67 -0.43
N PHE A 37 -25.61 -13.09 -0.28
CA PHE A 37 -24.36 -13.83 -0.16
C PHE A 37 -24.40 -14.87 0.96
N LEU A 38 -24.87 -14.49 2.16
CA LEU A 38 -25.01 -15.42 3.29
C LEU A 38 -26.05 -16.51 3.01
N LYS A 39 -27.18 -16.16 2.40
CA LYS A 39 -28.22 -17.13 2.01
C LYS A 39 -27.69 -18.16 1.01
N THR A 40 -27.00 -17.71 -0.03
CA THR A 40 -26.40 -18.54 -1.08
C THR A 40 -25.38 -19.51 -0.49
N HIS A 41 -24.61 -19.08 0.52
CA HIS A 41 -23.67 -19.94 1.22
C HIS A 41 -24.26 -20.66 2.44
N LYS A 42 -25.59 -20.65 2.62
CA LYS A 42 -26.31 -21.36 3.69
C LYS A 42 -25.86 -20.96 5.10
N VAL A 43 -25.43 -19.70 5.29
CA VAL A 43 -25.06 -19.15 6.60
C VAL A 43 -26.26 -18.49 7.25
N SER A 44 -26.54 -18.85 8.50
CA SER A 44 -27.55 -18.18 9.33
C SER A 44 -26.90 -17.15 10.25
N PRO A 45 -27.15 -15.84 10.06
CA PRO A 45 -26.54 -14.79 10.89
C PRO A 45 -26.80 -14.94 12.39
N ALA A 46 -27.94 -15.51 12.78
CA ALA A 46 -28.31 -15.72 14.18
C ALA A 46 -27.46 -16.81 14.88
N LYS A 47 -26.82 -17.69 14.11
CA LYS A 47 -25.95 -18.75 14.63
C LYS A 47 -24.50 -18.29 14.79
N ILE A 48 -24.14 -17.12 14.28
CA ILE A 48 -22.80 -16.57 14.37
C ILE A 48 -22.75 -15.72 15.64
N ILE A 49 -22.32 -16.28 16.77
CA ILE A 49 -22.40 -15.60 18.09
C ILE A 49 -21.01 -15.25 18.61
N THR A 50 -20.01 -16.05 18.26
CA THR A 50 -18.64 -15.91 18.73
C THR A 50 -17.71 -15.56 17.57
N MET A 51 -16.49 -15.13 17.91
CA MET A 51 -15.43 -14.96 16.91
C MET A 51 -15.12 -16.27 16.19
N LYS A 52 -15.21 -17.43 16.87
CA LYS A 52 -15.00 -18.74 16.25
C LYS A 52 -16.06 -19.01 15.16
N ASP A 53 -17.31 -18.65 15.41
CA ASP A 53 -18.38 -18.79 14.42
C ASP A 53 -18.15 -17.82 13.25
N PHE A 54 -17.72 -16.58 13.54
CA PHE A 54 -17.42 -15.60 12.50
C PHE A 54 -16.35 -16.10 11.53
N LEU A 55 -15.29 -16.76 12.04
CA LEU A 55 -14.24 -17.37 11.23
C LEU A 55 -14.72 -18.55 10.37
N SER A 56 -15.97 -19.01 10.52
CA SER A 56 -16.59 -20.00 9.63
C SER A 56 -17.39 -19.37 8.46
N VAL A 57 -17.67 -18.06 8.51
CA VAL A 57 -18.41 -17.35 7.47
C VAL A 57 -17.59 -17.32 6.18
N PRO A 58 -18.12 -17.65 4.99
CA PRO A 58 -17.33 -17.65 3.74
C PRO A 58 -16.64 -16.32 3.47
N VAL A 59 -15.41 -16.41 2.95
CA VAL A 59 -14.62 -15.24 2.56
C VAL A 59 -15.24 -14.55 1.34
N MET A 60 -15.23 -13.22 1.32
CA MET A 60 -15.55 -12.44 0.13
C MET A 60 -14.33 -12.37 -0.79
N THR A 61 -14.54 -12.41 -2.10
CA THR A 61 -13.51 -12.12 -3.11
C THR A 61 -14.06 -11.13 -4.13
N LYS A 62 -13.21 -10.69 -5.06
CA LYS A 62 -13.68 -9.87 -6.19
C LYS A 62 -14.70 -10.63 -7.01
N GLU A 63 -14.45 -11.89 -7.28
CA GLU A 63 -15.25 -12.76 -8.13
C GLU A 63 -16.60 -13.10 -7.50
N ASN A 64 -16.62 -13.53 -6.23
CA ASN A 64 -17.84 -14.03 -5.60
C ASN A 64 -18.76 -12.94 -5.01
N TYR A 65 -18.26 -11.70 -4.88
CA TYR A 65 -19.00 -10.63 -4.22
C TYR A 65 -18.92 -9.30 -4.96
N ILE A 66 -17.73 -8.79 -5.25
CA ILE A 66 -17.58 -7.45 -5.85
C ILE A 66 -18.14 -7.39 -7.28
N HIS A 67 -17.87 -8.42 -8.08
CA HIS A 67 -18.37 -8.56 -9.45
C HIS A 67 -19.76 -9.20 -9.52
N ALA A 68 -20.13 -9.99 -8.50
CA ALA A 68 -21.44 -10.64 -8.43
C ALA A 68 -22.60 -9.68 -8.12
N TYR A 69 -22.31 -8.55 -7.46
CA TYR A 69 -23.33 -7.61 -6.99
C TYR A 69 -23.03 -6.17 -7.41
N ASP A 70 -24.07 -5.45 -7.83
CA ASP A 70 -23.98 -4.03 -8.15
C ASP A 70 -23.57 -3.19 -6.93
N TYR A 71 -23.01 -2.02 -7.18
CA TYR A 71 -22.53 -1.13 -6.13
C TYR A 71 -23.63 -0.78 -5.09
N LYS A 72 -24.85 -0.45 -5.52
CA LYS A 72 -25.90 -0.01 -4.58
C LYS A 72 -26.33 -1.15 -3.67
N SER A 73 -26.42 -2.39 -4.17
CA SER A 73 -26.78 -3.53 -3.32
C SER A 73 -25.71 -3.91 -2.30
N ARG A 74 -24.43 -3.60 -2.58
CA ARG A 74 -23.31 -3.76 -1.64
C ARG A 74 -23.21 -2.66 -0.57
N SER A 75 -24.05 -1.63 -0.66
CA SER A 75 -24.05 -0.47 0.26
C SER A 75 -25.13 -0.57 1.35
N TRP A 76 -24.94 0.17 2.45
CA TRP A 76 -25.87 0.21 3.58
C TRP A 76 -27.30 0.62 3.17
N ASN A 77 -28.25 -0.30 3.25
CA ASN A 77 -29.67 -0.12 2.86
C ASN A 77 -29.85 0.45 1.44
N ARG A 78 -28.94 0.16 0.49
CA ARG A 78 -28.90 0.76 -0.86
C ARG A 78 -28.79 2.29 -0.89
N LYS A 79 -28.40 2.91 0.23
CA LYS A 79 -28.26 4.36 0.34
C LYS A 79 -26.83 4.75 0.03
N THR A 80 -26.68 5.74 -0.84
CA THR A 80 -25.40 6.36 -1.23
C THR A 80 -25.43 7.85 -0.86
N LYS A 81 -25.57 8.15 0.44
CA LYS A 81 -25.81 9.53 0.92
C LYS A 81 -24.60 10.18 1.59
N THR A 82 -23.60 9.40 1.98
CA THR A 82 -22.48 9.86 2.81
C THR A 82 -21.17 9.87 2.05
N GLU A 83 -21.16 9.33 0.84
CA GLU A 83 -19.99 9.21 -0.01
C GLU A 83 -19.75 10.53 -0.72
N HIS A 84 -18.57 11.10 -0.51
CA HIS A 84 -18.18 12.39 -1.08
C HIS A 84 -17.25 12.24 -2.28
N MET A 85 -16.69 11.05 -2.50
CA MET A 85 -15.82 10.74 -3.63
C MET A 85 -15.98 9.30 -4.11
N VAL A 86 -15.73 9.07 -5.39
CA VAL A 86 -15.62 7.73 -5.97
C VAL A 86 -14.24 7.57 -6.60
N SER A 87 -13.54 6.51 -6.21
CA SER A 87 -12.26 6.11 -6.78
C SER A 87 -12.43 4.90 -7.71
N THR A 88 -11.47 4.67 -8.60
CA THR A 88 -11.46 3.51 -9.50
C THR A 88 -10.24 2.63 -9.27
N SER A 89 -10.43 1.31 -9.37
CA SER A 89 -9.34 0.35 -9.55
C SER A 89 -9.41 -0.29 -10.92
N SER A 90 -8.25 -0.54 -11.55
CA SER A 90 -8.16 -1.40 -12.71
C SER A 90 -8.65 -2.81 -12.33
N GLY A 91 -9.78 -3.24 -12.88
CA GLY A 91 -10.26 -4.61 -12.71
C GLY A 91 -9.36 -5.58 -13.47
N THR A 92 -9.28 -6.83 -13.03
CA THR A 92 -8.56 -7.88 -13.76
C THR A 92 -9.24 -8.24 -15.10
N THR A 93 -10.49 -7.79 -15.30
CA THR A 93 -11.32 -8.04 -16.49
C THR A 93 -11.30 -6.88 -17.49
N GLY A 94 -10.55 -5.79 -17.23
CA GLY A 94 -10.52 -4.58 -18.06
C GLY A 94 -11.57 -3.53 -17.70
N GLU A 95 -12.70 -3.93 -17.10
CA GLU A 95 -13.72 -3.00 -16.58
C GLU A 95 -13.29 -2.42 -15.22
N PRO A 96 -13.31 -1.09 -15.04
CA PRO A 96 -12.93 -0.48 -13.76
C PRO A 96 -13.99 -0.76 -12.69
N VAL A 97 -13.54 -1.10 -11.48
CA VAL A 97 -14.42 -1.17 -10.31
C VAL A 97 -14.44 0.19 -9.63
N TYR A 98 -15.64 0.69 -9.38
CA TYR A 98 -15.88 1.93 -8.64
C TYR A 98 -15.97 1.65 -7.13
N TRP A 99 -15.22 2.44 -6.37
CA TRP A 99 -15.08 2.38 -4.93
C TRP A 99 -15.48 3.73 -4.34
N PRO A 100 -16.71 3.88 -3.86
CA PRO A 100 -17.09 5.10 -3.19
C PRO A 100 -16.35 5.20 -1.85
N ARG A 101 -16.14 6.43 -1.40
CA ARG A 101 -15.53 6.71 -0.11
C ARG A 101 -16.37 7.75 0.61
N ASP A 102 -16.59 7.49 1.89
CA ASP A 102 -17.14 8.44 2.83
C ASP A 102 -16.05 9.16 3.61
N ILE A 103 -16.47 10.19 4.32
CA ILE A 103 -15.58 10.97 5.19
C ILE A 103 -15.00 10.13 6.33
N GLN A 104 -15.69 9.08 6.80
CA GLN A 104 -15.20 8.21 7.86
C GLN A 104 -13.92 7.48 7.43
N THR A 105 -13.92 6.93 6.22
CA THR A 105 -12.74 6.28 5.62
C THR A 105 -11.55 7.24 5.55
N VAL A 106 -11.80 8.52 5.23
CA VAL A 106 -10.78 9.58 5.17
C VAL A 106 -10.27 9.94 6.56
N VAL A 107 -11.14 10.03 7.57
CA VAL A 107 -10.76 10.28 8.96
C VAL A 107 -9.84 9.16 9.48
N GLU A 108 -10.17 7.90 9.23
CA GLU A 108 -9.31 6.76 9.57
C GLU A 108 -7.96 6.82 8.85
N GLY A 109 -7.98 7.22 7.57
CA GLY A 109 -6.77 7.52 6.82
C GLY A 109 -5.93 8.62 7.47
N ALA A 110 -6.55 9.71 7.88
CA ALA A 110 -5.90 10.82 8.56
C ALA A 110 -5.31 10.41 9.91
N MET A 111 -5.96 9.50 10.66
CA MET A 111 -5.40 8.94 11.89
C MET A 111 -4.11 8.16 11.62
N TYR A 112 -4.05 7.36 10.54
CA TYR A 112 -2.80 6.71 10.15
C TYR A 112 -1.73 7.73 9.71
N HIS A 113 -2.09 8.72 8.89
CA HIS A 113 -1.14 9.76 8.47
C HIS A 113 -0.61 10.55 9.66
N GLU A 114 -1.45 10.89 10.64
CA GLU A 114 -1.03 11.55 11.88
C GLU A 114 -0.03 10.69 12.66
N LYS A 115 -0.31 9.38 12.81
CA LYS A 115 0.61 8.44 13.44
C LYS A 115 1.94 8.37 12.71
N ILE A 116 1.94 8.30 11.37
CA ILE A 116 3.16 8.28 10.56
C ILE A 116 3.93 9.59 10.73
N PHE A 117 3.25 10.72 10.56
CA PHE A 117 3.86 12.05 10.66
C PHE A 117 4.44 12.30 12.04
N ASN A 118 3.82 11.80 13.11
CA ASN A 118 4.33 11.94 14.47
C ASN A 118 5.43 10.92 14.80
N ALA A 119 5.13 9.62 14.66
CA ALA A 119 5.99 8.54 15.14
C ALA A 119 7.14 8.21 14.17
N CYS A 120 7.00 8.51 12.87
CA CYS A 120 8.03 8.23 11.89
C CYS A 120 8.80 9.48 11.47
N PHE A 121 8.19 10.68 11.47
CA PHE A 121 8.83 11.89 10.92
C PHE A 121 8.96 13.08 11.88
N ASP A 122 8.35 13.04 13.07
CA ASP A 122 8.27 14.16 14.02
C ASP A 122 7.72 15.48 13.41
N ALA A 123 6.83 15.37 12.42
CA ALA A 123 6.29 16.50 11.66
C ALA A 123 5.38 17.44 12.48
N LYS A 124 5.00 17.04 13.70
CA LYS A 124 4.24 17.90 14.61
C LYS A 124 5.05 19.13 15.07
N LYS A 125 6.37 19.00 15.11
CA LYS A 125 7.29 20.02 15.64
C LYS A 125 8.03 20.80 14.55
N LYS A 126 7.89 20.41 13.28
CA LYS A 126 8.68 20.93 12.16
C LYS A 126 7.77 21.51 11.08
N GLN A 127 8.03 22.73 10.62
CA GLN A 127 7.40 23.26 9.41
C GLN A 127 7.67 22.31 8.25
N THR A 128 6.63 21.63 7.78
CA THR A 128 6.73 20.50 6.86
C THR A 128 6.05 20.80 5.54
N LEU A 129 6.80 20.70 4.44
CA LEU A 129 6.27 20.64 3.09
C LEU A 129 5.89 19.19 2.76
N PHE A 130 4.65 18.94 2.39
CA PHE A 130 4.20 17.65 1.87
C PHE A 130 3.98 17.75 0.36
N ILE A 131 4.79 17.04 -0.41
CA ILE A 131 4.68 16.93 -1.85
C ILE A 131 3.93 15.64 -2.19
N ASN A 132 2.67 15.77 -2.61
CA ASN A 132 1.87 14.65 -3.09
C ASN A 132 2.20 14.33 -4.55
N GLY A 133 3.09 13.35 -4.75
CA GLY A 133 3.52 12.84 -6.06
C GLY A 133 2.64 11.73 -6.63
N PHE A 134 1.46 11.45 -6.04
CA PHE A 134 0.48 10.54 -6.62
C PHE A 134 -0.39 11.25 -7.67
N ALA A 135 -0.81 10.53 -8.72
CA ALA A 135 -1.83 11.06 -9.63
C ALA A 135 -3.08 11.49 -8.87
N LEU A 136 -3.44 12.75 -9.05
CA LEU A 136 -4.77 13.24 -8.70
C LEU A 136 -5.79 12.75 -9.76
N GLY A 137 -7.08 12.72 -9.40
CA GLY A 137 -8.17 12.22 -10.26
C GLY A 137 -8.90 11.05 -9.60
N ASN A 138 -9.36 10.09 -10.40
CA ASN A 138 -10.11 8.93 -9.92
C ASN A 138 -9.24 7.89 -9.18
N TRP A 139 -7.92 8.07 -9.13
CA TRP A 139 -7.01 7.18 -8.41
C TRP A 139 -7.02 7.48 -6.92
N ILE A 140 -7.29 6.46 -6.10
CA ILE A 140 -7.46 6.64 -4.66
C ILE A 140 -6.26 7.31 -3.99
N ALA A 141 -5.02 6.94 -4.36
CA ALA A 141 -3.82 7.33 -3.62
C ALA A 141 -3.64 8.86 -3.57
N GLY A 142 -3.84 9.56 -4.69
CA GLY A 142 -3.66 11.01 -4.75
C GLY A 142 -4.70 11.77 -3.95
N THR A 143 -5.98 11.56 -4.26
CA THR A 143 -7.06 12.30 -3.61
C THR A 143 -7.19 11.94 -2.13
N PHE A 144 -7.09 10.66 -1.77
CA PHE A 144 -7.14 10.22 -0.37
C PHE A 144 -5.99 10.81 0.46
N THR A 145 -4.75 10.78 -0.06
CA THR A 145 -3.60 11.34 0.66
C THR A 145 -3.74 12.84 0.87
N SER A 146 -4.21 13.59 -0.14
CA SER A 146 -4.49 15.02 -0.01
C SER A 146 -5.54 15.32 1.05
N GLU A 147 -6.64 14.55 1.07
CA GLU A 147 -7.70 14.70 2.07
C GLU A 147 -7.19 14.37 3.48
N CYS A 148 -6.38 13.32 3.63
CA CYS A 148 -5.77 12.97 4.91
C CYS A 148 -4.83 14.07 5.41
N CYS A 149 -3.96 14.59 4.54
CA CYS A 149 -3.05 15.69 4.89
C CYS A 149 -3.81 16.95 5.29
N PHE A 150 -4.89 17.28 4.59
CA PHE A 150 -5.76 18.39 4.95
C PHE A 150 -6.38 18.19 6.35
N LEU A 151 -6.91 17.01 6.66
CA LEU A 151 -7.46 16.74 8.00
C LEU A 151 -6.39 16.81 9.10
N VAL A 152 -5.16 16.34 8.82
CA VAL A 152 -4.05 16.42 9.78
C VAL A 152 -3.61 17.88 9.99
N SER A 153 -3.50 18.69 8.94
CA SER A 153 -3.14 20.12 9.08
C SER A 153 -4.19 20.89 9.89
N MET A 154 -5.47 20.55 9.74
CA MET A 154 -6.55 21.11 10.55
C MET A 154 -6.41 20.82 12.06
N LYS A 155 -5.66 19.77 12.46
CA LYS A 155 -5.33 19.51 13.88
C LYS A 155 -4.18 20.38 14.42
N GLY A 156 -3.72 21.37 13.65
CA GLY A 156 -2.63 22.27 14.03
C GLY A 156 -1.23 21.76 13.70
N TYR A 157 -1.12 20.73 12.86
CA TYR A 157 0.19 20.34 12.32
C TYR A 157 0.69 21.44 11.37
N PRO A 158 1.96 21.86 11.49
CA PRO A 158 2.58 22.85 10.59
C PRO A 158 2.89 22.21 9.21
N LEU A 159 1.84 21.77 8.52
CA LEU A 159 1.90 20.98 7.29
C LEU A 159 1.34 21.79 6.12
N THR A 160 2.16 22.03 5.10
CA THR A 160 1.73 22.65 3.85
C THR A 160 1.79 21.63 2.72
N THR A 161 0.68 21.40 2.02
CA THR A 161 0.60 20.38 0.96
C THR A 161 0.61 21.00 -0.44
N VAL A 162 1.43 20.45 -1.33
CA VAL A 162 1.43 20.71 -2.78
C VAL A 162 1.19 19.40 -3.53
N THR A 163 0.56 19.45 -4.70
CA THR A 163 0.07 18.25 -5.40
C THR A 163 0.49 18.20 -6.89
N PRO A 164 1.79 18.14 -7.21
CA PRO A 164 2.26 18.10 -8.59
C PRO A 164 1.94 16.77 -9.31
N GLY A 165 1.52 15.73 -8.60
CA GLY A 165 1.35 14.40 -9.17
C GLY A 165 2.66 13.81 -9.67
N TYR A 166 2.61 12.96 -10.72
CA TYR A 166 3.77 12.27 -11.28
C TYR A 166 4.75 13.17 -12.07
N ASN A 167 4.64 14.48 -11.98
CA ASN A 167 5.51 15.39 -12.71
C ASN A 167 6.83 15.60 -11.96
N SER A 168 7.85 14.78 -12.27
CA SER A 168 9.17 14.89 -11.66
C SER A 168 9.80 16.28 -11.83
N GLY A 169 9.63 16.91 -13.00
CA GLY A 169 10.20 18.23 -13.28
C GLY A 169 9.66 19.29 -12.31
N GLU A 170 8.35 19.28 -12.07
CA GLU A 170 7.73 20.17 -11.09
C GLU A 170 8.13 19.85 -9.65
N ILE A 171 8.22 18.56 -9.28
CA ILE A 171 8.71 18.19 -7.94
C ILE A 171 10.15 18.66 -7.73
N ILE A 172 11.04 18.47 -8.72
CA ILE A 172 12.43 18.94 -8.64
C ILE A 172 12.48 20.46 -8.52
N ARG A 173 11.62 21.19 -9.24
CA ARG A 173 11.50 22.65 -9.08
C ARG A 173 11.06 23.03 -7.65
N MET A 174 10.08 22.33 -7.09
CA MET A 174 9.64 22.52 -5.70
C MET A 174 10.75 22.19 -4.69
N LEU A 175 11.58 21.17 -4.95
CA LEU A 175 12.75 20.86 -4.14
C LEU A 175 13.80 21.99 -4.17
N LYS A 176 13.93 22.71 -5.29
CA LYS A 176 14.82 23.89 -5.40
C LYS A 176 14.25 25.12 -4.73
N GLU A 177 12.98 25.43 -4.98
CA GLU A 177 12.39 26.74 -4.65
C GLU A 177 11.59 26.78 -3.35
N LEU A 178 10.92 25.66 -3.00
CA LEU A 178 10.02 25.59 -1.84
C LEU A 178 10.66 24.85 -0.68
N SER A 179 11.25 23.66 -0.91
CA SER A 179 11.80 22.84 0.17
C SER A 179 12.79 23.57 1.10
N PRO A 180 13.67 24.49 0.64
CA PRO A 180 14.56 25.22 1.53
C PRO A 180 13.86 26.17 2.52
N LYS A 181 12.57 26.45 2.33
CA LYS A 181 11.75 27.31 3.21
C LYS A 181 11.06 26.52 4.33
N TYR A 182 11.23 25.20 4.36
CA TYR A 182 10.65 24.29 5.33
C TYR A 182 11.75 23.54 6.06
N GLU A 183 11.48 23.15 7.30
CA GLU A 183 12.41 22.35 8.10
C GLU A 183 12.47 20.90 7.62
N MET A 184 11.40 20.42 6.99
CA MET A 184 11.30 19.06 6.45
C MET A 184 10.43 19.01 5.20
N THR A 185 10.78 18.12 4.27
CA THR A 185 9.96 17.82 3.09
C THR A 185 9.61 16.33 3.06
N ILE A 186 8.32 16.01 3.05
CA ILE A 186 7.82 14.65 2.82
C ILE A 186 7.36 14.54 1.37
N ILE A 187 7.87 13.56 0.63
CA ILE A 187 7.45 13.27 -0.75
C ILE A 187 6.71 11.94 -0.76
N ALA A 188 5.45 11.95 -1.17
CA ALA A 188 4.63 10.75 -1.31
C ALA A 188 4.55 10.30 -2.77
N GLY A 189 4.62 8.98 -3.01
CA GLY A 189 4.60 8.44 -4.37
C GLY A 189 4.67 6.91 -4.39
N HIS A 190 4.53 6.32 -5.58
CA HIS A 190 4.75 4.89 -5.73
C HIS A 190 6.25 4.60 -5.65
N ALA A 191 6.65 3.47 -5.06
CA ALA A 191 8.07 3.19 -4.81
C ALA A 191 8.97 3.30 -6.07
N PRO A 192 8.61 2.79 -7.26
CA PRO A 192 9.42 3.00 -8.47
C PRO A 192 9.58 4.47 -8.84
N PHE A 193 8.47 5.22 -8.82
CA PHE A 193 8.46 6.65 -9.12
C PHE A 193 9.34 7.43 -8.14
N LEU A 194 9.26 7.13 -6.84
CA LEU A 194 10.10 7.79 -5.84
C LEU A 194 11.59 7.55 -6.08
N LYS A 195 12.00 6.32 -6.46
CA LYS A 195 13.40 6.05 -6.82
C LYS A 195 13.83 6.88 -8.02
N GLN A 196 13.06 6.83 -9.10
CA GLN A 196 13.33 7.60 -10.32
C GLN A 196 13.43 9.10 -10.03
N LEU A 197 12.47 9.65 -9.29
CA LEU A 197 12.43 11.05 -8.90
C LEU A 197 13.70 11.46 -8.13
N ILE A 198 14.16 10.64 -7.18
CA ILE A 198 15.36 10.95 -6.41
C ILE A 198 16.62 10.88 -7.29
N GLU A 199 16.70 9.94 -8.23
CA GLU A 199 17.79 9.87 -9.22
C GLU A 199 17.82 11.13 -10.11
N GLU A 200 16.67 11.52 -10.65
CA GLU A 200 16.51 12.72 -11.48
C GLU A 200 16.82 13.99 -10.69
N ALA A 201 16.42 14.06 -9.41
CA ALA A 201 16.73 15.18 -8.53
C ALA A 201 18.25 15.32 -8.28
N VAL A 202 18.95 14.20 -8.03
CA VAL A 202 20.42 14.20 -7.91
C VAL A 202 21.06 14.65 -9.22
N ALA A 203 20.62 14.13 -10.36
CA ALA A 203 21.12 14.53 -11.68
C ALA A 203 20.85 16.03 -11.97
N ALA A 204 19.74 16.57 -11.48
CA ALA A 204 19.38 17.98 -11.59
C ALA A 204 20.09 18.90 -10.56
N GLY A 205 21.03 18.37 -9.78
CA GLY A 205 21.87 19.12 -8.85
C GLY A 205 21.25 19.39 -7.48
N ILE A 206 20.21 18.65 -7.06
CA ILE A 206 19.69 18.75 -5.70
C ILE A 206 20.71 18.19 -4.70
N ASP A 207 21.14 19.03 -3.76
CA ASP A 207 21.97 18.60 -2.63
C ASP A 207 21.11 18.19 -1.45
N PHE A 208 20.77 16.90 -1.38
CA PHE A 208 19.98 16.33 -0.28
C PHE A 208 20.66 16.43 1.08
N LYS A 209 21.97 16.72 1.18
CA LYS A 209 22.61 16.99 2.48
C LYS A 209 22.09 18.28 3.11
N LYS A 210 21.58 19.21 2.31
CA LYS A 210 21.03 20.50 2.75
C LYS A 210 19.52 20.45 3.02
N LEU A 211 18.84 19.34 2.72
CA LEU A 211 17.40 19.20 2.85
C LEU A 211 17.06 18.01 3.76
N ASP A 212 16.08 18.17 4.66
CA ASP A 212 15.55 17.06 5.46
C ASP A 212 14.40 16.37 4.70
N VAL A 213 14.75 15.46 3.78
CA VAL A 213 13.76 14.78 2.91
C VAL A 213 13.34 13.44 3.49
N ARG A 214 12.03 13.18 3.43
CA ARG A 214 11.35 11.94 3.84
C ARG A 214 10.50 11.40 2.71
N LEU A 215 10.41 10.09 2.59
CA LEU A 215 9.64 9.43 1.54
C LEU A 215 8.49 8.62 2.13
N LEU A 216 7.32 8.75 1.51
CA LEU A 216 6.12 7.98 1.82
C LEU A 216 5.71 7.15 0.59
N GLY A 217 6.10 5.88 0.58
CA GLY A 217 5.87 4.93 -0.51
C GLY A 217 4.52 4.22 -0.43
N THR A 218 4.01 3.73 -1.56
CA THR A 218 2.93 2.72 -1.60
C THR A 218 2.92 1.96 -2.93
N GLY A 219 1.98 1.02 -3.05
CA GLY A 219 1.62 0.31 -4.28
C GLY A 219 2.55 -0.85 -4.66
N GLN A 220 3.77 -0.87 -4.12
CA GLN A 220 4.70 -2.00 -4.22
C GLN A 220 5.50 -2.13 -2.93
N ALA A 221 6.06 -3.32 -2.68
CA ALA A 221 6.93 -3.56 -1.55
C ALA A 221 8.27 -2.83 -1.70
N ILE A 222 8.75 -2.21 -0.62
CA ILE A 222 10.10 -1.64 -0.56
C ILE A 222 11.09 -2.72 -0.11
N THR A 223 12.04 -3.11 -0.96
CA THR A 223 13.11 -4.06 -0.59
C THR A 223 14.19 -3.38 0.24
N GLU A 224 14.95 -4.14 1.06
CA GLU A 224 16.05 -3.58 1.84
C GLU A 224 17.18 -3.02 0.94
N ASN A 225 17.39 -3.60 -0.25
CA ASN A 225 18.33 -3.09 -1.25
C ASN A 225 17.85 -1.77 -1.86
N TRP A 226 16.57 -1.68 -2.21
CA TRP A 226 15.95 -0.43 -2.68
C TRP A 226 16.08 0.66 -1.62
N ARG A 227 15.77 0.34 -0.35
CA ARG A 227 15.82 1.29 0.78
C ARG A 227 17.23 1.82 0.98
N THR A 228 18.21 0.93 1.05
CA THR A 228 19.62 1.29 1.22
C THR A 228 20.12 2.17 0.07
N TYR A 229 19.73 1.87 -1.17
CA TYR A 229 20.09 2.66 -2.34
C TYR A 229 19.53 4.08 -2.29
N VAL A 230 18.22 4.21 -2.11
CA VAL A 230 17.55 5.52 -2.08
C VAL A 230 18.05 6.36 -0.90
N MET A 231 18.25 5.76 0.27
CA MET A 231 18.85 6.47 1.42
C MET A 231 20.26 7.00 1.13
N LYS A 232 21.09 6.26 0.38
CA LYS A 232 22.43 6.72 -0.04
C LYS A 232 22.36 7.93 -0.95
N LEU A 233 21.36 8.02 -1.83
CA LEU A 233 21.11 9.21 -2.66
C LEU A 233 20.65 10.39 -1.81
N LEU A 234 19.73 10.15 -0.88
CA LEU A 234 19.23 11.15 0.09
C LEU A 234 20.27 11.59 1.13
N LYS A 235 21.44 10.95 1.22
CA LYS A 235 22.46 11.18 2.25
C LYS A 235 21.95 10.96 3.68
N SER A 236 20.90 10.18 3.85
CA SER A 236 20.34 9.86 5.17
C SER A 236 20.97 8.59 5.76
N LYS A 237 21.12 8.58 7.09
CA LYS A 237 21.55 7.43 7.88
C LYS A 237 20.44 6.86 8.77
N ASP A 238 19.29 7.54 8.84
CA ASP A 238 18.18 7.18 9.72
C ASP A 238 17.20 6.24 8.99
N ARG A 239 17.39 4.93 9.14
CA ARG A 239 16.68 3.92 8.33
C ARG A 239 15.19 3.87 8.64
N GLU A 240 14.88 3.96 9.92
CA GLU A 240 13.54 3.85 10.49
C GLU A 240 12.67 5.07 10.19
N HIS A 241 13.27 6.24 9.99
CA HIS A 241 12.53 7.49 9.87
C HIS A 241 12.68 8.17 8.52
N THR A 242 13.44 7.63 7.54
CA THR A 242 13.61 8.29 6.23
C THR A 242 12.59 7.86 5.19
N VAL A 243 12.30 6.56 5.12
CA VAL A 243 11.38 6.01 4.11
C VAL A 243 10.35 5.13 4.80
N VAL A 244 9.07 5.41 4.61
CA VAL A 244 7.97 4.63 5.15
C VAL A 244 7.11 4.15 3.99
N ASN A 245 6.82 2.84 3.93
CA ASN A 245 5.88 2.29 2.97
C ASN A 245 4.49 2.12 3.59
N LEU A 246 3.47 2.33 2.76
CA LEU A 246 2.07 2.13 3.09
C LEU A 246 1.56 0.83 2.48
N TYR A 247 0.67 0.15 3.20
CA TYR A 247 -0.10 -0.97 2.68
C TYR A 247 -1.59 -0.60 2.62
N GLY A 248 -2.12 -0.56 1.40
CA GLY A 248 -3.48 -0.18 1.11
C GLY A 248 -3.93 -0.64 -0.28
N SER A 249 -5.22 -0.49 -0.55
CA SER A 249 -5.82 -0.79 -1.85
C SER A 249 -6.92 0.21 -2.18
N ALA A 250 -7.41 0.21 -3.42
CA ALA A 250 -8.60 0.99 -3.77
C ALA A 250 -9.85 0.50 -3.00
N ASP A 251 -9.92 -0.81 -2.79
CA ASP A 251 -11.01 -1.52 -2.15
C ASP A 251 -11.13 -1.16 -0.66
N ALA A 252 -10.00 -1.05 0.04
CA ALA A 252 -9.93 -0.94 1.50
C ALA A 252 -9.29 0.37 2.01
N ALA A 253 -8.88 1.26 1.10
CA ALA A 253 -8.02 2.42 1.41
C ALA A 253 -6.74 1.99 2.16
N LEU A 254 -6.20 2.86 3.03
CA LEU A 254 -5.05 2.55 3.86
C LEU A 254 -5.41 1.56 4.99
N MET A 255 -4.59 0.53 5.16
CA MET A 255 -4.81 -0.55 6.13
C MET A 255 -3.67 -0.68 7.12
N ALA A 256 -2.42 -0.52 6.68
CA ALA A 256 -1.24 -0.66 7.50
C ALA A 256 -0.09 0.21 6.96
N PHE A 257 0.98 0.39 7.73
CA PHE A 257 2.15 1.18 7.34
C PHE A 257 3.41 0.62 8.02
N GLU A 258 4.58 0.91 7.45
CA GLU A 258 5.85 0.61 8.11
C GLU A 258 6.08 1.58 9.27
N SER A 259 6.13 1.07 10.49
CA SER A 259 6.61 1.80 11.66
C SER A 259 8.12 1.64 11.83
N PRO A 260 8.78 2.48 12.66
CA PRO A 260 10.17 2.27 13.06
C PRO A 260 10.43 0.85 13.55
N GLU A 261 9.54 0.31 14.38
CA GLU A 261 9.65 -1.05 14.92
C GLU A 261 9.57 -2.11 13.80
N SER A 262 8.63 -1.99 12.86
CA SER A 262 8.54 -2.96 11.76
C SER A 262 9.72 -2.87 10.80
N ILE A 263 10.29 -1.67 10.59
CA ILE A 263 11.50 -1.48 9.76
C ILE A 263 12.72 -2.12 10.43
N SER A 264 12.93 -1.87 11.72
CA SER A 264 14.03 -2.49 12.46
C SER A 264 13.89 -4.02 12.51
N LEU A 265 12.67 -4.52 12.72
CA LEU A 265 12.39 -5.96 12.73
C LEU A 265 12.65 -6.60 11.37
N ARG A 266 12.24 -5.95 10.28
CA ARG A 266 12.53 -6.42 8.93
C ARG A 266 14.03 -6.42 8.63
N THR A 267 14.74 -5.38 9.06
CA THR A 267 16.21 -5.27 8.92
C THR A 267 16.93 -6.39 9.68
N TYR A 268 16.42 -6.75 10.86
CA TYR A 268 16.90 -7.90 11.62
C TYR A 268 16.75 -9.21 10.83
N TYR A 269 15.56 -9.50 10.31
CA TYR A 269 15.32 -10.71 9.51
C TYR A 269 16.15 -10.73 8.22
N ALA A 270 16.38 -9.57 7.59
CA ALA A 270 17.22 -9.47 6.39
C ALA A 270 18.66 -9.97 6.63
N THR A 271 19.18 -9.82 7.85
CA THR A 271 20.54 -10.23 8.23
C THR A 271 20.60 -11.59 8.94
N HIS A 272 19.44 -12.24 9.16
CA HIS A 272 19.35 -13.53 9.86
C HIS A 272 18.50 -14.56 9.09
N PRO A 273 18.96 -15.07 7.92
CA PRO A 273 18.15 -15.95 7.06
C PRO A 273 17.57 -17.19 7.76
N GLN A 274 18.32 -17.80 8.69
CA GLN A 274 17.84 -18.95 9.46
C GLN A 274 16.64 -18.59 10.36
N LYS A 275 16.65 -17.39 10.97
CA LYS A 275 15.54 -16.90 11.80
C LYS A 275 14.34 -16.49 10.94
N THR A 276 14.58 -15.92 9.76
CA THR A 276 13.54 -15.60 8.78
C THR A 276 12.79 -16.86 8.36
N ARG A 277 13.53 -17.91 7.95
CA ARG A 277 12.95 -19.20 7.60
C ARG A 277 12.17 -19.83 8.75
N ALA A 278 12.70 -19.76 9.97
CA ALA A 278 12.00 -20.27 11.15
C ALA A 278 10.73 -19.48 11.48
N GLN A 279 10.74 -18.15 11.30
CA GLN A 279 9.60 -17.29 11.63
C GLN A 279 8.47 -17.38 10.61
N PHE A 280 8.80 -17.37 9.32
CA PHE A 280 7.80 -17.22 8.26
C PHE A 280 7.56 -18.50 7.46
N ASN A 281 8.33 -19.57 7.73
CA ASN A 281 8.31 -20.81 6.97
C ASN A 281 8.50 -20.59 5.46
N ASP A 282 9.29 -19.57 5.11
CA ASP A 282 9.57 -19.14 3.74
C ASP A 282 11.00 -18.57 3.70
N GLU A 283 11.67 -18.69 2.55
CA GLU A 283 13.02 -18.15 2.35
C GLU A 283 13.00 -16.67 1.94
N ARG A 284 11.87 -16.18 1.43
CA ARG A 284 11.66 -14.76 1.10
C ARG A 284 11.65 -13.90 2.36
N LEU A 285 12.11 -12.66 2.21
CA LEU A 285 11.95 -11.64 3.25
C LEU A 285 10.62 -10.88 3.03
N PRO A 286 9.59 -11.08 3.87
CA PRO A 286 8.33 -10.37 3.70
C PRO A 286 8.48 -8.88 4.02
N SER A 287 7.54 -8.08 3.55
CA SER A 287 7.30 -6.76 4.14
C SER A 287 6.60 -6.93 5.48
N ILE A 288 6.88 -6.05 6.46
CA ILE A 288 6.25 -6.08 7.78
C ILE A 288 5.58 -4.72 8.00
N TYR A 289 4.29 -4.70 8.31
CA TYR A 289 3.53 -3.48 8.51
C TYR A 289 2.82 -3.50 9.85
N SER A 290 2.79 -2.34 10.50
CA SER A 290 1.95 -2.08 11.67
C SER A 290 0.56 -1.63 11.25
N TYR A 291 -0.46 -2.13 11.94
CA TYR A 291 -1.85 -1.72 11.73
C TYR A 291 -2.54 -1.45 13.07
N ASP A 292 -3.67 -0.75 13.01
CA ASP A 292 -4.54 -0.53 14.14
C ASP A 292 -5.74 -1.49 14.07
N PRO A 293 -5.85 -2.47 14.99
CA PRO A 293 -6.98 -3.40 15.07
C PRO A 293 -8.33 -2.71 15.30
N SER A 294 -8.30 -1.43 15.68
CA SER A 294 -9.47 -0.57 15.82
C SER A 294 -9.98 -0.02 14.48
N ILE A 295 -9.17 -0.06 13.42
CA ILE A 295 -9.55 0.44 12.09
C ILE A 295 -9.82 -0.72 11.12
N VAL A 296 -8.99 -1.77 11.20
CA VAL A 296 -9.09 -2.94 10.31
C VAL A 296 -8.81 -4.21 11.09
N TYR A 297 -9.65 -5.22 10.88
CA TYR A 297 -9.40 -6.56 11.37
C TYR A 297 -8.69 -7.37 10.30
N PHE A 298 -7.50 -7.89 10.61
CA PHE A 298 -6.79 -8.85 9.76
C PHE A 298 -6.98 -10.27 10.27
N GLU A 299 -7.04 -11.22 9.35
CA GLU A 299 -6.96 -12.65 9.60
C GLU A 299 -6.15 -13.34 8.50
N ASP A 300 -5.56 -14.48 8.85
CA ASP A 300 -4.93 -15.39 7.90
C ASP A 300 -5.95 -16.46 7.50
N VAL A 301 -6.18 -16.61 6.20
CA VAL A 301 -6.96 -17.71 5.64
C VAL A 301 -6.09 -18.44 4.61
N LYS A 302 -5.49 -19.56 5.05
CA LYS A 302 -4.67 -20.45 4.21
C LYS A 302 -3.43 -19.74 3.60
N GLY A 303 -2.79 -18.87 4.37
CA GLY A 303 -1.59 -18.14 3.94
C GLY A 303 -1.89 -16.89 3.10
N GLU A 304 -3.16 -16.50 2.97
CA GLU A 304 -3.58 -15.23 2.38
C GLU A 304 -4.22 -14.32 3.43
N LEU A 305 -3.96 -13.02 3.32
CA LEU A 305 -4.56 -12.02 4.19
C LEU A 305 -6.01 -11.73 3.79
N CYS A 306 -6.92 -11.92 4.75
CA CYS A 306 -8.29 -11.43 4.67
C CYS A 306 -8.48 -10.26 5.64
N ILE A 307 -9.39 -9.35 5.27
CA ILE A 307 -9.73 -8.18 6.09
C ILE A 307 -11.21 -8.10 6.39
N SER A 308 -11.55 -7.53 7.54
CA SER A 308 -12.87 -6.95 7.79
C SER A 308 -12.74 -5.48 8.15
N LYS A 309 -13.43 -4.63 7.39
CA LYS A 309 -13.32 -3.18 7.52
C LYS A 309 -14.65 -2.51 7.22
N TYR A 310 -15.05 -1.58 8.08
CA TYR A 310 -16.19 -0.71 7.85
C TYR A 310 -15.86 0.30 6.74
N SER A 311 -16.81 0.54 5.85
CA SER A 311 -16.80 1.64 4.89
C SER A 311 -18.21 1.81 4.32
N SER A 312 -18.38 2.66 3.30
CA SER A 312 -19.65 2.76 2.58
C SER A 312 -20.02 1.46 1.86
N VAL A 313 -19.01 0.68 1.46
CA VAL A 313 -19.13 -0.68 0.93
C VAL A 313 -18.28 -1.62 1.80
N PRO A 314 -18.81 -2.08 2.95
CA PRO A 314 -18.04 -2.84 3.91
C PRO A 314 -17.46 -4.13 3.33
N LEU A 315 -16.29 -4.46 3.82
CA LEU A 315 -15.58 -5.68 3.50
C LEU A 315 -15.66 -6.60 4.72
N ILE A 316 -16.19 -7.81 4.56
CA ILE A 316 -16.32 -8.80 5.64
C ILE A 316 -15.57 -10.05 5.21
N ARG A 317 -14.50 -10.41 5.93
CA ARG A 317 -13.59 -11.50 5.57
C ARG A 317 -13.19 -11.45 4.08
N TYR A 318 -12.90 -10.24 3.59
CA TYR A 318 -12.56 -10.00 2.20
C TYR A 318 -11.11 -10.40 1.95
N ASN A 319 -10.92 -11.35 1.05
CA ASN A 319 -9.62 -11.86 0.68
C ASN A 319 -8.90 -10.86 -0.24
N MET A 320 -7.74 -10.39 0.22
CA MET A 320 -6.90 -9.44 -0.51
C MET A 320 -6.07 -10.13 -1.61
N HIS A 321 -5.93 -11.45 -1.52
CA HIS A 321 -5.05 -12.32 -2.30
C HIS A 321 -3.56 -11.97 -2.17
N ASP A 322 -3.21 -11.30 -1.07
CA ASP A 322 -1.84 -11.04 -0.68
C ASP A 322 -1.38 -12.18 0.24
N SER A 323 -0.36 -12.92 -0.19
CA SER A 323 0.28 -13.97 0.59
C SER A 323 0.96 -13.37 1.82
N GLY A 324 0.72 -13.94 3.00
CA GLY A 324 1.19 -13.37 4.25
C GLY A 324 0.47 -13.94 5.47
N GLY A 325 0.59 -13.23 6.58
CA GLY A 325 -0.04 -13.62 7.83
C GLY A 325 0.08 -12.55 8.91
N LEU A 326 -0.38 -12.88 10.12
CA LEU A 326 -0.24 -12.02 11.28
C LEU A 326 1.06 -12.37 12.01
N LEU A 327 1.92 -11.37 12.22
CA LEU A 327 3.11 -11.55 13.04
C LEU A 327 2.76 -11.45 14.52
N ASN A 328 1.86 -10.53 14.87
CA ASN A 328 1.30 -10.36 16.20
C ASN A 328 -0.05 -9.59 16.12
N LYS A 329 -0.59 -9.17 17.27
CA LYS A 329 -1.89 -8.47 17.36
C LYS A 329 -1.96 -7.10 16.66
N HIS A 330 -0.85 -6.53 16.20
CA HIS A 330 -0.75 -5.20 15.61
C HIS A 330 0.21 -5.14 14.41
N MET A 331 0.73 -6.29 13.95
CA MET A 331 1.60 -6.39 12.79
C MET A 331 1.18 -7.53 11.87
N VAL A 332 1.22 -7.25 10.57
CA VAL A 332 1.08 -8.22 9.48
C VAL A 332 2.38 -8.31 8.70
N TYR A 333 2.62 -9.47 8.10
CA TYR A 333 3.68 -9.64 7.12
C TYR A 333 3.10 -10.08 5.78
N LEU A 334 3.73 -9.67 4.69
CA LEU A 334 3.27 -9.98 3.33
C LEU A 334 4.40 -10.22 2.35
N PHE A 335 4.22 -11.25 1.54
CA PHE A 335 5.10 -11.65 0.45
C PHE A 335 4.65 -11.11 -0.91
N GLY A 336 3.46 -10.51 -1.00
CA GLY A 336 2.87 -10.04 -2.26
C GLY A 336 1.82 -11.01 -2.81
N ARG A 337 1.38 -10.84 -4.07
CA ARG A 337 0.25 -11.62 -4.62
C ARG A 337 0.70 -12.80 -5.45
N GLU A 338 0.14 -13.96 -5.13
CA GLU A 338 0.31 -15.16 -5.97
C GLU A 338 -0.32 -14.98 -7.36
N LYS A 339 -1.38 -14.18 -7.52
CA LYS A 339 -2.01 -13.97 -8.83
C LYS A 339 -1.11 -13.25 -9.85
N PHE A 340 -0.04 -12.58 -9.39
CA PHE A 340 0.98 -11.98 -10.26
C PHE A 340 2.19 -12.89 -10.46
N MET A 341 2.18 -14.09 -9.85
CA MET A 341 3.14 -15.15 -10.13
C MET A 341 2.91 -15.71 -11.52
N VAL A 342 4.00 -15.91 -12.25
CA VAL A 342 3.99 -16.58 -13.54
C VAL A 342 4.52 -18.01 -13.36
N LYS A 343 3.81 -19.00 -13.90
CA LYS A 343 4.22 -20.41 -13.81
C LYS A 343 4.83 -20.87 -15.13
N ILE A 344 6.07 -21.37 -15.09
CA ILE A 344 6.78 -21.90 -16.26
C ILE A 344 7.36 -23.29 -15.94
N TYR A 345 7.07 -24.31 -16.76
CA TYR A 345 7.46 -25.71 -16.53
C TYR A 345 7.17 -26.25 -15.11
N GLY A 346 6.12 -25.76 -14.46
CA GLY A 346 5.77 -26.17 -13.10
C GLY A 346 6.41 -25.32 -11.99
N ALA A 347 7.39 -24.48 -12.30
CA ALA A 347 8.02 -23.56 -11.35
C ALA A 347 7.22 -22.25 -11.22
N ASN A 348 7.05 -21.78 -9.98
CA ASN A 348 6.34 -20.54 -9.67
C ASN A 348 7.34 -19.37 -9.63
N VAL A 349 7.17 -18.37 -10.51
CA VAL A 349 8.00 -17.15 -10.56
C VAL A 349 7.21 -15.96 -10.04
N TYR A 350 7.45 -15.60 -8.78
CA TYR A 350 6.80 -14.49 -8.12
C TYR A 350 7.41 -13.15 -8.54
N THR A 351 6.58 -12.11 -8.67
CA THR A 351 7.01 -10.74 -8.99
C THR A 351 8.08 -10.23 -8.02
N GLU A 352 8.03 -10.65 -6.77
CA GLU A 352 8.94 -10.20 -5.72
C GLU A 352 10.34 -10.83 -5.87
N HIS A 353 10.45 -12.04 -6.43
CA HIS A 353 11.75 -12.62 -6.79
C HIS A 353 12.41 -11.82 -7.90
N VAL A 354 11.61 -11.45 -8.90
CA VAL A 354 12.07 -10.62 -10.03
C VAL A 354 12.46 -9.23 -9.53
N GLN A 355 11.64 -8.62 -8.68
CA GLN A 355 11.98 -7.35 -8.03
C GLN A 355 13.27 -7.46 -7.19
N HIS A 356 13.47 -8.55 -6.46
CA HIS A 356 14.67 -8.77 -5.66
C HIS A 356 15.93 -8.85 -6.55
N ALA A 357 15.89 -9.66 -7.60
CA ALA A 357 16.98 -9.80 -8.57
C ALA A 357 17.28 -8.46 -9.27
N LEU A 358 16.26 -7.74 -9.74
CA LEU A 358 16.42 -6.45 -10.42
C LEU A 358 16.84 -5.30 -9.49
N THR A 359 16.78 -5.49 -8.18
CA THR A 359 17.31 -4.54 -7.18
C THR A 359 18.71 -4.93 -6.71
N HIS A 360 19.37 -5.92 -7.33
CA HIS A 360 20.75 -6.30 -7.02
C HIS A 360 21.74 -5.16 -7.27
N ALA A 361 22.73 -5.00 -6.39
CA ALA A 361 23.64 -3.85 -6.39
C ALA A 361 24.42 -3.65 -7.72
N LYS A 362 24.71 -4.74 -8.44
CA LYS A 362 25.37 -4.68 -9.77
C LYS A 362 24.46 -4.11 -10.88
N LEU A 363 23.14 -4.24 -10.74
CA LEU A 363 22.16 -3.84 -11.76
C LEU A 363 21.53 -2.48 -11.49
N GLN A 364 21.46 -2.06 -10.22
CA GLN A 364 20.84 -0.80 -9.84
C GLN A 364 21.33 0.46 -10.59
N PRO A 365 22.61 0.58 -11.01
CA PRO A 365 23.03 1.73 -11.82
C PRO A 365 22.35 1.79 -13.20
N TYR A 366 21.95 0.63 -13.73
CA TYR A 366 21.50 0.47 -15.11
C TYR A 366 19.97 0.34 -15.24
N LEU A 367 19.29 -0.11 -14.19
CA LEU A 367 17.86 -0.45 -14.21
C LEU A 367 17.05 0.40 -13.24
N THR A 368 15.82 0.76 -13.61
CA THR A 368 14.88 1.44 -12.69
C THR A 368 14.29 0.47 -11.66
N SER A 369 14.45 -0.84 -11.92
CA SER A 369 13.80 -1.95 -11.24
C SER A 369 12.28 -2.05 -11.50
N SER A 370 11.75 -1.28 -12.46
CA SER A 370 10.43 -1.51 -13.06
C SER A 370 10.52 -2.62 -14.11
N PHE A 371 9.52 -3.49 -14.14
CA PHE A 371 9.50 -4.61 -15.09
C PHE A 371 8.07 -5.06 -15.42
N LYS A 372 7.94 -5.80 -16.51
CA LYS A 372 6.74 -6.56 -16.90
C LYS A 372 7.15 -8.02 -17.08
N LEU A 373 6.41 -8.92 -16.43
CA LEU A 373 6.47 -10.35 -16.74
C LEU A 373 5.38 -10.71 -17.74
N GLU A 374 5.74 -11.54 -18.69
CA GLU A 374 4.87 -12.00 -19.76
C GLU A 374 5.20 -13.46 -20.06
N MET A 375 4.16 -14.29 -20.19
CA MET A 375 4.31 -15.61 -20.80
C MET A 375 4.19 -15.47 -22.31
N ALA A 376 5.20 -15.94 -23.00
CA ALA A 376 5.19 -16.15 -24.44
C ALA A 376 5.32 -17.64 -24.75
N TYR A 377 5.08 -17.98 -26.00
CA TYR A 377 5.30 -19.32 -26.53
C TYR A 377 6.16 -19.19 -27.79
N ASP A 378 7.17 -20.04 -27.94
CA ASP A 378 7.96 -20.08 -29.17
C ASP A 378 7.16 -20.75 -30.32
N ALA A 379 7.79 -20.85 -31.50
CA ALA A 379 7.16 -21.44 -32.69
C ALA A 379 6.73 -22.90 -32.49
N ASP A 380 7.35 -23.61 -31.54
CA ASP A 380 7.05 -25.00 -31.19
C ASP A 380 6.06 -25.11 -30.01
N ASN A 381 5.47 -23.99 -29.56
CA ASN A 381 4.61 -23.85 -28.40
C ASN A 381 5.27 -24.17 -27.04
N ASN A 382 6.59 -24.06 -26.94
CA ASN A 382 7.25 -24.14 -25.64
C ASN A 382 7.05 -22.84 -24.86
N PRO A 383 6.65 -22.89 -23.58
CA PRO A 383 6.46 -21.70 -22.77
C PRO A 383 7.81 -21.00 -22.51
N GLN A 384 7.84 -19.68 -22.70
CA GLN A 384 8.95 -18.78 -22.38
C GLN A 384 8.50 -17.68 -21.43
N LEU A 385 9.30 -17.42 -20.39
CA LEU A 385 9.09 -16.30 -19.48
C LEU A 385 9.86 -15.09 -19.98
N ILE A 386 9.15 -14.06 -20.42
CA ILE A 386 9.74 -12.78 -20.83
C ILE A 386 9.68 -11.81 -19.66
N CYS A 387 10.84 -11.44 -19.14
CA CYS A 387 10.98 -10.32 -18.21
C CYS A 387 11.47 -9.08 -18.97
N ARG A 388 10.56 -8.14 -19.21
CA ARG A 388 10.90 -6.84 -19.82
C ARG A 388 11.27 -5.88 -18.70
N VAL A 389 12.49 -5.37 -18.72
CA VAL A 389 13.01 -4.49 -17.67
C VAL A 389 13.23 -3.09 -18.21
N GLU A 390 12.90 -2.09 -17.40
CA GLU A 390 13.11 -0.68 -17.73
C GLU A 390 14.53 -0.23 -17.34
N LEU A 391 15.21 0.41 -18.29
CA LEU A 391 16.55 0.97 -18.12
C LEU A 391 16.49 2.37 -17.50
N THR A 392 17.54 2.76 -16.78
CA THR A 392 17.71 4.17 -16.36
C THR A 392 17.93 5.06 -17.58
N MET A 393 17.54 6.34 -17.50
CA MET A 393 17.61 7.30 -18.62
C MET A 393 19.00 7.43 -19.28
N THR A 394 20.07 7.13 -18.54
CA THR A 394 21.46 7.23 -19.01
C THR A 394 22.00 5.93 -19.60
N THR A 395 21.22 4.85 -19.56
CA THR A 395 21.67 3.51 -19.93
C THR A 395 21.10 3.10 -21.28
N GLN A 396 21.96 2.66 -22.19
CA GLN A 396 21.55 2.01 -23.43
C GLN A 396 21.55 0.50 -23.27
N LYS A 397 20.66 -0.17 -23.99
CA LYS A 397 20.65 -1.64 -24.05
C LYS A 397 21.96 -2.13 -24.68
N SER A 398 22.62 -3.07 -24.03
CA SER A 398 23.74 -3.84 -24.59
C SER A 398 23.57 -5.33 -24.26
N ASP A 399 24.22 -6.19 -25.03
CA ASP A 399 24.16 -7.65 -24.80
C ASP A 399 24.84 -8.03 -23.48
N GLU A 400 25.90 -7.32 -23.08
CA GLU A 400 26.56 -7.52 -21.79
C GLU A 400 25.63 -7.20 -20.62
N LEU A 401 24.79 -6.16 -20.72
CA LEU A 401 23.82 -5.84 -19.68
C LEU A 401 22.73 -6.91 -19.60
N VAL A 402 22.28 -7.44 -20.74
CA VAL A 402 21.32 -8.56 -20.78
C VAL A 402 21.91 -9.78 -20.09
N GLU A 403 23.16 -10.14 -20.40
CA GLU A 403 23.86 -11.26 -19.78
C GLU A 403 24.07 -11.03 -18.28
N GLN A 404 24.43 -9.82 -17.86
CA GLN A 404 24.54 -9.48 -16.44
C GLN A 404 23.23 -9.63 -15.68
N VAL A 405 22.11 -9.21 -16.30
CA VAL A 405 20.78 -9.42 -15.72
C VAL A 405 20.52 -10.93 -15.60
N GLN A 406 20.69 -11.70 -16.67
CA GLN A 406 20.49 -13.15 -16.67
C GLN A 406 21.32 -13.85 -15.60
N ASN A 407 22.61 -13.52 -15.47
CA ASN A 407 23.52 -14.09 -14.48
C ASN A 407 23.16 -13.79 -13.01
N ILE A 408 22.22 -12.87 -12.75
CA ILE A 408 21.70 -12.61 -11.40
C ILE A 408 20.39 -13.38 -11.14
N PHE A 409 19.71 -13.79 -12.21
CA PHE A 409 18.55 -14.68 -12.13
C PHE A 409 18.92 -16.16 -12.06
N TYR A 410 20.10 -16.53 -12.58
CA TYR A 410 20.74 -17.85 -12.40
C TYR A 410 21.57 -17.89 -11.11
#